data_AF-A0A6V7X0L5-F1
#
_entry.id   AF-A0A6V7X0L5-F1
#
_cell.length_a   1.000
_cell.length_b   1.000
_cell.length_c   1.000
_cell.angle_alpha   90.00
_cell.angle_beta   90.00
_cell.angle_gamma   90.00
#
_symmetry.space_group_name_H-M   'P 1'
#
loop_
_entity.id
_entity.type
_entity.pdbx_description
1 polymer ?
#
loop_
_entity_poly.entity_id
_entity_poly.type
_entity_poly.pdbx_seq_one_letter_code
_entity_poly.pdbx_strand_id
1 'polypeptide(L)'
;MPKCLLILFFNFCILQIVRTQNFETGDNSTVRGCSNRCSYKDSSLQCWNTSLLFFEKILLGQMRNYVAVQMNIDQWARRHKKPYIEDFAGAKKRSIKSMESFLHDGDILKKETIETIVDALVDLAAQQSNHSMLTWMTHFQCPIPCEHRYTVWRNLFILSTILNVCLFICVLPLVRRMHGGESSEPLIHNN
;
A
#
# COMPACT_ATOMS: atom_id res chain seq x y z
N MET A 1 -21.56 -27.37 18.69
CA MET A 1 -20.99 -25.99 18.68
C MET A 1 -19.74 -25.75 17.82
N PRO A 2 -18.83 -26.70 17.48
CA PRO A 2 -17.56 -26.35 16.82
C PRO A 2 -17.69 -25.96 15.32
N LYS A 3 -18.75 -26.41 14.64
CA LYS A 3 -18.93 -26.18 13.19
C LYS A 3 -19.26 -24.72 12.84
N CYS A 4 -19.99 -24.01 13.70
CA CYS A 4 -20.39 -22.61 13.43
C CYS A 4 -19.20 -21.64 13.57
N LEU A 5 -18.31 -21.91 14.53
CA LEU A 5 -17.09 -21.13 14.75
C LEU A 5 -16.11 -21.28 13.57
N LEU A 6 -16.00 -22.49 13.02
CA LEU A 6 -15.15 -22.78 11.86
C LEU A 6 -15.61 -22.03 10.60
N ILE A 7 -16.93 -21.96 10.37
CA ILE A 7 -17.52 -21.27 9.21
C ILE A 7 -17.34 -19.75 9.31
N LEU A 8 -17.46 -19.17 10.51
CA LEU A 8 -17.20 -17.76 10.76
C LEU A 8 -15.72 -17.41 10.54
N PHE A 9 -14.81 -18.26 11.01
CA PHE A 9 -13.37 -18.06 10.79
C PHE A 9 -13.00 -18.19 9.30
N PHE A 10 -13.59 -19.15 8.59
CA PHE A 10 -13.37 -19.35 7.16
C PHE A 10 -13.89 -18.16 6.32
N ASN A 11 -15.07 -17.62 6.66
CA ASN A 11 -15.59 -16.42 6.00
C ASN A 11 -14.75 -15.16 6.29
N PHE A 12 -14.23 -15.04 7.52
CA PHE A 12 -13.32 -13.95 7.88
C PHE A 12 -11.99 -14.04 7.10
N CYS A 13 -11.45 -15.25 6.90
CA CYS A 13 -10.27 -15.47 6.06
C CYS A 13 -10.53 -15.15 4.59
N ILE A 14 -11.70 -15.50 4.03
CA ILE A 14 -12.04 -15.19 2.63
C ILE A 14 -12.20 -13.68 2.41
N LEU A 15 -12.72 -12.94 3.39
CA LEU A 15 -12.81 -11.47 3.33
C LEU A 15 -11.44 -10.76 3.34
N GLN A 16 -10.40 -11.39 3.88
CA GLN A 16 -9.02 -10.86 3.80
C GLN A 16 -8.34 -11.13 2.45
N ILE A 17 -8.92 -11.98 1.59
CA ILE A 17 -8.40 -12.28 0.24
C ILE A 17 -8.93 -11.26 -0.79
N VAL A 18 -9.70 -10.25 -0.37
CA VAL A 18 -10.12 -9.15 -1.25
C VAL A 18 -8.88 -8.40 -1.73
N ARG A 19 -8.51 -8.72 -2.97
CA ARG A 19 -7.40 -8.22 -3.78
C ARG A 19 -7.02 -6.78 -3.45
N THR A 20 -5.96 -6.62 -2.67
CA THR A 20 -5.11 -5.44 -2.77
C THR A 20 -4.34 -5.56 -4.08
N GLN A 21 -4.71 -4.77 -5.09
CA GLN A 21 -3.86 -4.60 -6.28
C GLN A 21 -2.61 -3.84 -5.83
N ASN A 22 -1.58 -4.60 -5.49
CA ASN A 22 -0.29 -4.06 -5.14
C ASN A 22 0.43 -3.66 -6.44
N PHE A 23 0.97 -2.45 -6.47
CA PHE A 23 1.87 -2.03 -7.52
C PHE A 23 3.18 -2.84 -7.35
N GLU A 24 3.40 -3.82 -8.23
CA GLU A 24 4.55 -4.71 -8.18
C GLU A 24 5.81 -4.01 -8.68
N THR A 25 6.43 -3.21 -7.81
CA THR A 25 7.86 -2.97 -7.87
C THR A 25 8.48 -3.80 -6.76
N GLY A 26 9.03 -4.94 -7.09
CA GLY A 26 9.62 -5.85 -6.12
C GLY A 26 10.95 -6.40 -6.61
N ASP A 27 11.47 -7.36 -5.86
CA ASP A 27 12.63 -8.17 -6.24
C ASP A 27 12.44 -8.85 -7.60
N ASN A 28 13.54 -9.29 -8.22
CA ASN A 28 13.54 -9.89 -9.56
C ASN A 28 12.60 -11.13 -9.68
N SER A 29 12.17 -11.70 -8.56
CA SER A 29 11.21 -12.81 -8.44
C SER A 29 9.73 -12.42 -8.55
N THR A 30 9.38 -11.16 -8.28
CA THR A 30 7.98 -10.70 -8.28
C THR A 30 7.62 -9.91 -9.53
N VAL A 31 8.59 -9.38 -10.27
CA VAL A 31 8.37 -8.56 -11.46
C VAL A 31 8.20 -9.42 -12.72
N ARG A 32 7.03 -9.35 -13.37
CA ARG A 32 6.77 -10.01 -14.67
C ARG A 32 6.84 -9.02 -15.83
N GLY A 33 7.50 -9.39 -16.92
CA GLY A 33 7.56 -8.60 -18.16
C GLY A 33 8.80 -7.73 -18.32
N CYS A 34 9.73 -7.73 -17.36
CA CYS A 34 11.06 -7.14 -17.51
C CYS A 34 12.11 -8.26 -17.48
N SER A 35 13.06 -8.25 -18.43
CA SER A 35 14.15 -9.22 -18.44
C SER A 35 15.49 -8.49 -18.44
N ASN A 36 16.34 -8.79 -17.45
CA ASN A 36 17.73 -8.33 -17.43
C ASN A 36 18.66 -9.21 -18.29
N ARG A 37 18.11 -10.20 -19.01
CA ARG A 37 18.86 -11.16 -19.84
C ARG A 37 18.69 -10.89 -21.34
N CYS A 38 18.20 -9.71 -21.72
CA CYS A 38 18.12 -9.36 -23.13
C CYS A 38 19.52 -9.26 -23.72
N SER A 39 19.74 -9.95 -24.84
CA SER A 39 21.02 -9.92 -25.55
C SER A 39 21.05 -8.71 -26.49
N TYR A 40 22.20 -8.05 -26.60
CA TYR A 40 22.42 -7.04 -27.64
C TYR A 40 22.40 -7.65 -29.06
N LYS A 41 22.55 -8.98 -29.16
CA LYS A 41 22.46 -9.76 -30.41
C LYS A 41 21.06 -10.32 -30.67
N ASP A 42 20.04 -9.88 -29.93
CA ASP A 42 18.66 -10.33 -30.15
C ASP A 42 18.18 -9.90 -31.55
N SER A 43 18.02 -10.87 -32.46
CA SER A 43 17.58 -10.63 -33.83
C SER A 43 16.08 -10.34 -33.93
N SER A 44 15.29 -10.74 -32.93
CA SER A 44 13.83 -10.64 -32.95
C SER A 44 13.30 -9.37 -32.28
N LEU A 45 14.14 -8.67 -31.51
CA LEU A 45 13.79 -7.54 -30.62
C LEU A 45 12.70 -7.85 -29.58
N GLN A 46 12.21 -9.09 -29.50
CA GLN A 46 11.07 -9.46 -28.67
C GLN A 46 11.35 -9.25 -27.18
N CYS A 47 12.59 -9.50 -26.75
CA CYS A 47 13.01 -9.29 -25.36
C CYS A 47 13.00 -7.79 -24.99
N TRP A 48 13.56 -6.97 -25.88
CA TRP A 48 13.64 -5.51 -25.69
C TRP A 48 12.25 -4.86 -25.75
N ASN A 49 11.40 -5.25 -26.69
CA ASN A 49 10.03 -4.72 -26.80
C ASN A 49 9.18 -5.05 -25.57
N THR A 50 9.32 -6.26 -25.04
CA THR A 50 8.60 -6.65 -23.82
C THR A 50 9.07 -5.83 -22.61
N SER A 51 10.40 -5.63 -22.49
CA SER A 51 10.98 -4.83 -21.41
C SER A 51 10.63 -3.34 -21.55
N LEU A 52 10.58 -2.80 -22.77
CA LEU A 52 10.14 -1.43 -23.04
C LEU A 52 8.69 -1.22 -22.59
N LEU A 53 7.78 -2.11 -23.01
CA LEU A 53 6.36 -2.04 -22.61
C LEU A 53 6.19 -2.06 -21.10
N PHE A 54 7.04 -2.80 -20.39
CA PHE A 54 7.05 -2.81 -18.93
C PHE A 54 7.43 -1.43 -18.36
N PHE A 55 8.52 -0.82 -18.82
CA PHE A 55 8.93 0.51 -18.35
C PHE A 55 7.95 1.61 -18.73
N GLU A 56 7.30 1.54 -19.89
CA GLU A 56 6.25 2.48 -20.30
C GLU A 56 5.06 2.46 -19.32
N LYS A 57 4.62 1.26 -18.91
CA LYS A 57 3.54 1.11 -17.91
C LYS A 57 3.94 1.69 -16.56
N ILE A 58 5.18 1.44 -16.12
CA ILE A 58 5.69 2.01 -14.87
C ILE A 58 5.77 3.52 -14.97
N LEU A 59 6.37 4.07 -16.04
CA LEU A 59 6.53 5.50 -16.24
C LEU A 59 5.17 6.20 -16.19
N LEU A 60 4.17 5.68 -16.90
CA LEU A 60 2.80 6.20 -16.85
C LEU A 60 2.20 6.14 -15.44
N GLY A 61 2.40 5.02 -14.73
CA GLY A 61 1.97 4.87 -13.34
C GLY A 61 2.61 5.91 -12.40
N GLN A 62 3.92 6.10 -12.51
CA GLN A 62 4.66 7.06 -11.68
C GLN A 62 4.24 8.50 -11.97
N MET A 63 4.07 8.88 -13.24
CA MET A 63 3.56 10.20 -13.61
C MET A 63 2.17 10.45 -13.01
N ARG A 64 1.25 9.49 -13.10
CA ARG A 64 -0.10 9.59 -12.51
C ARG A 64 -0.05 9.75 -10.99
N ASN A 65 0.74 8.92 -10.31
CA ASN A 65 0.89 8.97 -8.86
C ASN A 65 1.51 10.30 -8.41
N TYR A 66 2.53 10.80 -9.12
CA TYR A 66 3.16 12.08 -8.83
C TYR A 66 2.15 13.24 -8.91
N VAL A 67 1.38 13.31 -10.00
CA VAL A 67 0.33 14.33 -10.18
C VAL A 67 -0.73 14.22 -9.07
N ALA A 68 -1.19 13.01 -8.78
CA ALA A 68 -2.17 12.76 -7.71
C ALA A 68 -1.67 13.25 -6.35
N VAL A 69 -0.41 12.98 -5.99
CA VAL A 69 0.19 13.46 -4.74
C VAL A 69 0.29 14.99 -4.70
N GLN A 70 0.71 15.64 -5.79
CA GLN A 70 0.75 17.11 -5.86
C GLN A 70 -0.64 17.72 -5.63
N MET A 71 -1.68 17.15 -6.28
CA MET A 71 -3.06 17.57 -6.06
C MET A 71 -3.51 17.36 -4.60
N ASN A 72 -3.16 16.24 -3.98
CA ASN A 72 -3.54 15.95 -2.60
C ASN A 72 -2.86 16.91 -1.60
N ILE A 73 -1.60 17.28 -1.84
CA ILE A 73 -0.89 18.29 -1.03
C ILE A 73 -1.61 19.64 -1.13
N ASP A 74 -1.96 20.04 -2.34
CA ASP A 74 -2.67 21.28 -2.58
C ASP A 74 -4.05 21.30 -1.90
N GLN A 75 -4.85 20.25 -2.08
CA GLN A 75 -6.16 20.11 -1.44
C GLN A 75 -6.05 20.09 0.10
N TRP A 76 -5.02 19.46 0.66
CA TRP A 76 -4.75 19.53 2.08
C TRP A 76 -4.46 20.97 2.52
N ALA A 77 -3.63 21.71 1.80
CA ALA A 77 -3.34 23.11 2.10
C ALA A 77 -4.60 23.99 2.03
N ARG A 78 -5.46 23.81 1.01
CA ARG A 78 -6.74 24.52 0.88
C ARG A 78 -7.67 24.29 2.09
N ARG A 79 -7.66 23.08 2.66
CA ARG A 79 -8.50 22.71 3.81
C ARG A 79 -7.95 23.24 5.14
N HIS A 80 -6.64 23.28 5.32
CA HIS A 80 -6.01 23.52 6.63
C HIS A 80 -5.33 24.89 6.77
N LYS A 81 -4.94 25.55 5.69
CA LYS A 81 -4.29 26.87 5.72
C LYS A 81 -5.30 27.93 5.30
N LYS A 82 -5.63 28.85 6.21
CA LYS A 82 -6.50 30.00 5.96
C LYS A 82 -5.78 31.29 6.35
N PRO A 83 -5.64 32.28 5.44
CA PRO A 83 -6.01 32.25 4.02
C PRO A 83 -5.14 31.27 3.22
N TYR A 84 -5.71 30.64 2.20
CA TYR A 84 -4.98 29.76 1.29
C TYR A 84 -4.44 30.58 0.11
N ILE A 85 -3.17 30.35 -0.24
CA ILE A 85 -2.50 30.92 -1.41
C ILE A 85 -1.89 29.73 -2.17
N GLU A 86 -2.17 29.67 -3.46
CA GLU A 86 -1.64 28.64 -4.36
C GLU A 86 -0.11 28.79 -4.51
N ASP A 87 0.63 27.68 -4.45
CA ASP A 87 2.11 27.66 -4.54
C ASP A 87 2.62 26.56 -5.49
N PHE A 88 2.09 26.51 -6.72
CA PHE A 88 2.61 25.58 -7.73
C PHE A 88 4.00 25.98 -8.25
N ALA A 89 4.32 27.28 -8.28
CA ALA A 89 5.67 27.75 -8.63
C ALA A 89 6.72 27.27 -7.62
N GLY A 90 6.44 27.34 -6.32
CA GLY A 90 7.30 26.76 -5.28
C GLY A 90 7.34 25.24 -5.35
N ALA A 91 6.22 24.57 -5.67
CA ALA A 91 6.17 23.13 -5.84
C ALA A 91 7.12 22.66 -6.98
N LYS A 92 7.09 23.33 -8.14
CA LYS A 92 8.01 23.09 -9.26
C LYS A 92 9.46 23.18 -8.82
N LYS A 93 9.85 24.30 -8.21
CA LYS A 93 11.22 24.54 -7.75
C LYS A 93 11.69 23.50 -6.74
N ARG A 94 10.83 23.10 -5.79
CA ARG A 94 11.14 22.06 -4.80
C ARG A 94 11.31 20.69 -5.46
N SER A 95 10.43 20.34 -6.38
CA SER A 95 10.49 19.06 -7.10
C SER A 95 11.71 18.95 -8.01
N ILE A 96 12.03 19.99 -8.78
CA ILE A 96 13.24 20.05 -9.62
C ILE A 96 14.47 19.84 -8.75
N LYS A 97 14.62 20.64 -7.69
CA LYS A 97 15.76 20.54 -6.77
C LYS A 97 15.88 19.14 -6.14
N SER A 98 14.75 18.54 -5.77
CA SER A 98 14.75 17.19 -5.22
C SER A 98 15.19 16.15 -6.26
N MET A 99 14.68 16.23 -7.49
CA MET A 99 15.02 15.28 -8.55
C MET A 99 16.47 15.43 -9.01
N GLU A 100 16.97 16.67 -9.11
CA GLU A 100 18.38 16.97 -9.39
C GLU A 100 19.32 16.31 -8.39
N SER A 101 18.93 16.24 -7.11
CA SER A 101 19.79 15.62 -6.07
C SER A 101 19.97 14.11 -6.23
N PHE A 102 19.17 13.47 -7.09
CA PHE A 102 19.29 12.05 -7.41
C PHE A 102 20.04 11.78 -8.72
N LEU A 103 20.40 12.82 -9.48
CA LEU A 103 21.22 12.68 -10.68
C LEU A 103 22.67 12.41 -10.29
N HIS A 104 23.30 11.47 -11.01
CA HIS A 104 24.73 11.17 -10.91
C HIS A 104 25.47 11.69 -12.15
N ASP A 105 26.77 11.92 -11.99
CA ASP A 105 27.64 12.31 -13.09
C ASP A 105 27.67 11.20 -14.16
N GLY A 106 27.25 11.52 -15.38
CA GLY A 106 27.18 10.57 -16.49
C GLY A 106 25.80 9.99 -16.77
N ASP A 107 24.77 10.39 -16.03
CA ASP A 107 23.39 10.00 -16.33
C ASP A 107 22.93 10.54 -17.70
N ILE A 108 22.11 9.74 -18.38
CA ILE A 108 21.51 10.10 -19.69
C ILE A 108 20.49 11.24 -19.52
N LEU A 109 19.83 11.30 -18.35
CA LEU A 109 18.88 12.34 -18.00
C LEU A 109 19.62 13.58 -17.52
N LYS A 110 19.35 14.71 -18.19
CA LYS A 110 19.92 16.01 -17.83
C LYS A 110 18.91 16.84 -17.04
N LYS A 111 19.43 17.87 -16.39
CA LYS A 111 18.65 18.86 -15.66
C LYS A 111 17.51 19.45 -16.49
N GLU A 112 17.76 19.79 -17.75
CA GLU A 112 16.75 20.42 -18.61
C GLU A 112 15.57 19.48 -18.88
N THR A 113 15.83 18.17 -18.95
CA THR A 113 14.79 17.15 -19.08
C THR A 113 13.94 17.05 -17.81
N ILE A 114 14.57 17.11 -16.63
CA ILE A 114 13.85 17.14 -15.34
C ILE A 114 12.96 18.37 -15.26
N GLU A 115 13.49 19.56 -15.59
CA GLU A 115 12.72 20.81 -15.58
C GLU A 115 11.47 20.68 -16.46
N THR A 116 11.63 20.19 -17.69
CA THR A 116 10.52 20.01 -18.64
C THR A 116 9.46 19.03 -18.11
N ILE A 117 9.88 17.88 -17.56
CA ILE A 117 8.96 16.86 -17.04
C ILE A 117 8.23 17.38 -15.81
N VAL A 118 8.94 17.99 -14.86
CA VAL A 118 8.33 18.53 -13.64
C VAL A 118 7.36 19.65 -13.97
N ASP A 119 7.71 20.54 -14.89
CA ASP A 119 6.81 21.61 -15.33
C ASP A 119 5.51 21.04 -15.88
N ALA A 120 5.59 20.12 -16.85
CA ALA A 120 4.41 19.52 -17.46
C ALA A 120 3.50 18.80 -16.44
N LEU A 121 4.09 18.05 -15.50
CA LEU A 121 3.33 17.30 -14.51
C LEU A 121 2.71 18.21 -13.44
N VAL A 122 3.42 19.24 -12.97
CA VAL A 122 2.89 20.17 -11.96
C VAL A 122 1.84 21.09 -12.58
N ASP A 123 2.00 21.52 -13.83
CA ASP A 123 0.98 22.31 -14.53
C ASP A 123 -0.31 21.51 -14.73
N LEU A 124 -0.20 20.22 -15.04
CA LEU A 124 -1.36 19.31 -15.07
C LEU A 124 -2.05 19.22 -13.70
N ALA A 125 -1.28 19.11 -12.61
CA ALA A 125 -1.83 19.11 -11.26
C ALA A 125 -2.53 20.43 -10.91
N ALA A 126 -1.92 21.57 -11.29
CA ALA A 126 -2.48 22.90 -11.07
C ALA A 126 -3.82 23.06 -11.81
N GLN A 127 -3.84 22.73 -13.10
CA GLN A 127 -5.05 22.79 -13.91
C GLN A 127 -6.17 21.94 -13.31
N GLN A 128 -5.88 20.69 -12.93
CA GLN A 128 -6.91 19.79 -12.39
C GLN A 128 -7.37 20.20 -10.99
N SER A 129 -6.49 20.79 -10.17
CA SER A 129 -6.82 21.19 -8.79
C SER A 129 -7.75 22.41 -8.72
N ASN A 130 -7.72 23.29 -9.72
CA ASN A 130 -8.48 24.54 -9.71
C ASN A 130 -9.99 24.36 -9.94
N HIS A 131 -10.41 23.21 -10.47
CA HIS A 131 -11.82 23.00 -10.84
C HIS A 131 -12.78 22.79 -9.65
N SER A 132 -12.31 22.54 -8.43
CA SER A 132 -13.06 22.62 -7.15
C SER A 132 -12.29 21.95 -6.01
N MET A 133 -12.73 22.16 -4.75
CA MET A 133 -12.32 21.27 -3.67
C MET A 133 -12.79 19.86 -3.98
N LEU A 134 -11.86 18.96 -4.26
CA LEU A 134 -12.16 17.55 -4.46
C LEU A 134 -12.74 17.01 -3.14
N THR A 135 -13.90 16.38 -3.22
CA THR A 135 -14.56 15.71 -2.07
C THR A 135 -13.86 14.41 -1.69
N TRP A 136 -12.95 13.92 -2.54
CA TRP A 136 -12.23 12.66 -2.39
C TRP A 136 -10.72 12.88 -2.60
N MET A 137 -9.91 11.97 -2.05
CA MET A 137 -8.46 11.96 -2.24
C MET A 137 -8.14 11.27 -3.56
N THR A 138 -7.31 11.88 -4.41
CA THR A 138 -6.91 11.23 -5.66
C THR A 138 -6.15 9.97 -5.32
N HIS A 139 -6.56 8.85 -5.92
CA HIS A 139 -5.96 7.56 -5.66
C HIS A 139 -4.54 7.54 -6.22
N PHE A 140 -3.57 7.23 -5.36
CA PHE A 140 -2.19 6.96 -5.73
C PHE A 140 -1.76 5.65 -5.09
N GLN A 141 -0.89 4.91 -5.78
CA GLN A 141 -0.31 3.67 -5.27
C GLN A 141 1.17 3.89 -4.99
N CYS A 142 1.61 3.49 -3.80
CA CYS A 142 3.04 3.52 -3.49
C CYS A 142 3.70 2.19 -3.90
N PRO A 143 4.91 2.23 -4.47
CA PRO A 143 5.73 1.04 -4.72
C PRO A 143 6.08 0.32 -3.40
N ILE A 144 6.12 -1.01 -3.39
CA ILE A 144 6.67 -1.80 -2.27
C ILE A 144 8.20 -1.56 -2.25
N PRO A 145 8.85 -1.34 -1.09
CA PRO A 145 8.35 -1.39 0.28
C PRO A 145 8.00 0.02 0.78
N CYS A 146 6.82 0.54 0.40
CA CYS A 146 6.33 1.74 1.06
C CYS A 146 6.14 1.43 2.55
N GLU A 147 6.52 2.39 3.40
CA GLU A 147 6.33 2.28 4.83
C GLU A 147 4.82 2.28 5.10
N HIS A 148 4.22 1.09 5.08
CA HIS A 148 2.82 0.93 5.42
C HIS A 148 2.69 1.40 6.87
N ARG A 149 1.59 2.11 7.19
CA ARG A 149 1.33 2.68 8.52
C ARG A 149 1.24 1.55 9.56
N TYR A 150 2.40 1.14 10.06
CA TYR A 150 2.61 -0.02 10.94
C TYR A 150 1.80 0.08 12.23
N THR A 151 1.45 1.31 12.62
CA THR A 151 0.63 1.61 13.79
C THR A 151 -0.73 0.91 13.76
N VAL A 152 -1.40 0.83 12.61
CA VAL A 152 -2.73 0.20 12.52
C VAL A 152 -2.62 -1.31 12.68
N TRP A 153 -1.70 -1.95 11.94
CA TRP A 153 -1.53 -3.40 11.99
C TRP A 153 -1.01 -3.85 13.36
N ARG A 154 -0.07 -3.10 13.95
CA ARG A 154 0.42 -3.32 15.31
C ARG A 154 -0.71 -3.22 16.34
N ASN A 155 -1.55 -2.19 16.26
CA ASN A 155 -2.65 -2.01 17.21
C ASN A 155 -3.70 -3.12 17.09
N LEU A 156 -4.01 -3.55 15.86
CA LEU A 156 -4.92 -4.68 15.62
C LEU A 156 -4.34 -6.00 16.13
N PHE A 157 -3.03 -6.23 15.95
CA PHE A 157 -2.35 -7.40 16.48
C PHE A 157 -2.40 -7.42 18.02
N ILE A 158 -2.05 -6.31 18.67
CA ILE A 158 -2.10 -6.18 20.14
C ILE A 158 -3.53 -6.43 20.66
N LEU A 159 -4.53 -5.81 20.05
CA LEU A 159 -5.93 -5.98 20.45
C LEU A 159 -6.39 -7.44 20.31
N SER A 160 -6.00 -8.10 19.22
CA SER A 160 -6.28 -9.53 19.00
C SER A 160 -5.61 -10.40 20.06
N THR A 161 -4.35 -10.15 20.40
CA THR A 161 -3.64 -10.89 21.44
C THR A 161 -4.34 -10.74 22.80
N ILE A 162 -4.70 -9.52 23.18
CA ILE A 162 -5.42 -9.26 24.44
C ILE A 162 -6.74 -10.04 24.48
N LEU A 163 -7.52 -9.99 23.40
CA LEU A 163 -8.82 -10.64 23.33
C LEU A 163 -8.72 -12.16 23.44
N ASN A 164 -7.71 -12.76 22.81
CA ASN A 164 -7.42 -14.20 22.93
C ASN A 164 -6.98 -14.59 24.35
N VAL A 165 -6.15 -13.78 25.02
CA VAL A 165 -5.73 -14.02 26.41
C VAL A 165 -6.93 -13.95 27.36
N CYS A 166 -7.78 -12.94 27.22
CA CYS A 166 -9.02 -12.82 28.00
C CYS A 166 -9.93 -14.03 27.80
N LEU A 167 -10.08 -14.50 26.56
CA LEU A 167 -10.89 -15.68 26.26
C LEU A 167 -10.32 -16.95 26.93
N PHE A 168 -9.00 -17.10 26.94
CA PHE A 168 -8.33 -18.21 27.62
C PHE A 168 -8.57 -18.18 29.14
N ILE A 169 -8.48 -17.00 29.76
CA ILE A 169 -8.75 -16.80 31.19
C ILE A 169 -10.22 -17.12 31.53
N CYS A 170 -11.16 -16.79 30.67
CA CYS A 170 -12.59 -17.08 30.90
C CYS A 170 -12.94 -18.56 30.70
N VAL A 171 -12.34 -19.23 29.71
CA VAL A 171 -12.70 -20.61 29.33
C VAL A 171 -12.03 -21.65 30.24
N LEU A 172 -10.77 -21.42 30.67
CA LEU A 172 -10.03 -22.38 31.51
C LEU A 172 -10.76 -22.77 32.83
N PRO A 173 -11.32 -21.83 33.61
CA PRO A 173 -12.08 -22.16 34.82
C PRO A 173 -13.36 -22.95 34.51
N LEU A 174 -14.04 -22.62 33.41
CA LEU A 174 -15.24 -23.32 32.95
C LEU A 174 -14.92 -24.78 32.60
N VAL A 175 -13.84 -25.03 31.86
CA VAL A 175 -13.41 -26.39 31.50
C VAL A 175 -12.99 -27.20 32.73
N ARG A 176 -12.26 -26.58 33.66
CA ARG A 176 -11.90 -27.23 34.95
C ARG A 176 -13.13 -27.57 35.78
N ARG A 177 -14.12 -26.68 35.83
CA ARG A 177 -15.37 -26.92 36.57
C ARG A 177 -16.20 -28.04 35.95
N MET A 178 -16.21 -28.17 34.62
CA MET A 178 -16.89 -29.28 33.94
C MET A 178 -16.21 -30.63 34.23
N HIS A 179 -14.87 -30.71 34.20
CA HIS A 179 -14.15 -31.95 34.54
C HIS A 179 -14.25 -32.32 36.03
N GLY A 180 -14.30 -31.33 36.93
CA GLY A 180 -14.48 -31.56 38.37
C GLY A 180 -15.89 -31.99 38.78
N GLY A 181 -16.89 -31.83 37.89
CA GLY A 181 -18.28 -32.16 38.17
C GLY A 181 -18.65 -33.65 38.02
N GLU A 182 -17.79 -34.46 37.39
CA GLU A 182 -18.06 -35.91 37.19
C GLU A 182 -17.64 -36.80 38.38
N SER A 183 -17.08 -36.24 39.46
CA SER A 183 -16.52 -37.03 40.57
C SER A 183 -17.39 -37.06 41.84
N SER A 184 -18.72 -36.91 41.75
CA SER A 184 -19.57 -36.85 42.95
C SER A 184 -20.93 -37.53 42.82
N GLU A 185 -20.97 -38.79 42.40
CA GLU A 185 -22.00 -39.72 42.88
C GLU A 185 -21.35 -41.08 43.19
N PRO A 186 -21.24 -41.49 44.47
CA PRO A 186 -20.91 -42.86 44.80
C PRO A 186 -22.11 -43.75 44.44
N LEU A 187 -21.91 -44.70 43.54
CA LEU A 187 -22.79 -45.84 43.34
C LEU A 187 -22.83 -46.63 44.66
N ILE A 188 -23.81 -46.35 45.51
CA ILE A 188 -24.10 -47.20 46.67
C ILE A 188 -24.69 -48.50 46.13
N HIS A 189 -23.89 -49.54 46.28
CA HIS A 189 -24.19 -50.95 46.05
C HIS A 189 -25.05 -51.50 47.20
N ASN A 190 -26.00 -52.36 46.84
CA ASN A 190 -26.71 -53.39 47.64
C ASN A 190 -27.54 -52.96 48.87
N ASN A 191 -28.84 -53.25 48.82
CA ASN A 191 -29.37 -54.58 49.17
C ASN A 191 -30.69 -54.87 48.46
#